data_AF-B0VZM2-F1
#
_entry.id   AF-B0VZM2-F1
#
_cell.length_a   1.000
_cell.length_b   1.000
_cell.length_c   1.000
_cell.angle_alpha   90.00
_cell.angle_beta   90.00
_cell.angle_gamma   90.00
#
_symmetry.space_group_name_H-M   'P 1'
#
loop_
_entity.id
_entity.type
_entity.pdbx_description
1 polymer ?
#
loop_
_entity_poly.entity_id
_entity_poly.type
_entity_poly.pdbx_seq_one_letter_code
_entity_poly.pdbx_strand_id
1 'polypeptide(L)'
;MLGELKKQGETIAYNQNISNPAPSCETNIEEQPNLIAKQNTSNNTIGSCEEEHSRKSGPYMLAVGNSTSFSVYCEQNLHSGGWIVIQNRFDGSVDFYRNWTNYRNGFGNLSGEFWLGLEKIHLLTSVKPRFLLVYLENFDGNSKYAVYDDFSIGNENEKYVLKSVTRLYGTLDDSLAVHKGNTFTTRDETVLREPAEVEESSFADAVVRKQNFHHGVGLGDCVVVD
;
A
#
# COMPACT_ATOMS: atom_id res chain seq x y z
N MET A 1 33.46 4.47 53.38
CA MET A 1 32.79 4.06 52.12
C MET A 1 33.66 4.60 50.99
N LEU A 2 34.53 3.79 50.37
CA LEU A 2 34.27 2.92 49.21
C LEU A 2 33.69 3.68 48.00
N GLY A 3 34.46 3.74 46.90
CA GLY A 3 33.93 3.62 45.53
C GLY A 3 34.15 4.80 44.58
N GLU A 4 35.19 4.70 43.75
CA GLU A 4 35.39 5.45 42.51
C GLU A 4 34.36 5.06 41.42
N LEU A 5 34.12 5.91 40.43
CA LEU A 5 34.48 5.66 39.02
C LEU A 5 33.94 6.77 38.08
N LYS A 6 34.88 7.38 37.36
CA LYS A 6 34.65 8.24 36.20
C LYS A 6 33.90 7.44 35.12
N LYS A 7 32.91 8.03 34.46
CA LYS A 7 32.46 7.59 33.14
C LYS A 7 32.68 8.70 32.12
N GLN A 8 33.44 8.32 31.10
CA GLN A 8 33.77 9.10 29.90
C GLN A 8 32.50 9.53 29.17
N GLY A 9 32.53 10.77 28.66
CA GLY A 9 31.70 11.15 27.53
C GLY A 9 32.23 10.47 26.27
N GLU A 10 31.35 9.80 25.55
CA GLU A 10 31.56 9.43 24.16
C GLU A 10 30.69 10.35 23.30
N THR A 11 31.37 11.26 22.61
CA THR A 11 30.82 12.02 21.49
C THR A 11 30.77 11.07 20.29
N ILE A 12 29.59 10.68 19.84
CA ILE A 12 29.46 9.92 18.60
C ILE A 12 29.49 10.91 17.44
N ALA A 13 30.60 10.93 16.71
CA ALA A 13 30.75 11.65 15.46
C ALA A 13 29.86 11.02 14.38
N TYR A 14 29.00 11.82 13.76
CA TYR A 14 28.22 11.40 12.60
C TYR A 14 29.14 11.45 11.36
N ASN A 15 29.64 10.31 10.92
CA ASN A 15 30.38 10.22 9.67
C ASN A 15 29.41 10.37 8.49
N GLN A 16 29.37 11.56 7.91
CA GLN A 16 28.91 11.77 6.55
C GLN A 16 29.96 11.17 5.61
N ASN A 17 29.69 9.99 5.04
CA ASN A 17 30.20 9.46 3.76
C ASN A 17 30.09 7.93 3.72
N ILE A 18 28.88 7.41 3.49
CA ILE A 18 28.70 6.09 2.86
C ILE A 18 27.52 6.23 1.88
N SER A 19 27.84 6.35 0.60
CA SER A 19 26.87 6.17 -0.48
C SER A 19 26.47 4.70 -0.52
N ASN A 20 25.37 4.36 0.15
CA ASN A 20 24.76 3.04 0.00
C ASN A 20 24.08 2.99 -1.37
N PRO A 21 24.34 1.97 -2.21
CA PRO A 21 23.61 1.80 -3.46
C PRO A 21 22.14 1.45 -3.17
N ALA A 22 21.25 1.96 -4.03
CA ALA A 22 19.82 1.67 -3.98
C ALA A 22 19.55 0.17 -4.12
N PRO A 23 18.56 -0.41 -3.40
CA PRO A 23 18.15 -1.79 -3.63
C PRO A 23 17.35 -1.87 -4.93
N SER A 24 17.95 -2.44 -5.97
CA SER A 24 17.25 -2.79 -7.21
C SER A 24 16.39 -4.03 -7.00
N CYS A 25 15.14 -4.01 -7.48
CA CYS A 25 14.29 -5.18 -7.60
C CYS A 25 14.84 -6.12 -8.68
N GLU A 26 15.81 -6.96 -8.35
CA GLU A 26 16.18 -8.11 -9.17
C GLU A 26 16.17 -9.40 -8.33
N THR A 27 15.38 -10.37 -8.78
CA THR A 27 15.27 -11.70 -8.19
C THR A 27 16.46 -12.56 -8.62
N ASN A 28 17.36 -12.92 -7.69
CA ASN A 28 18.32 -14.00 -7.88
C ASN A 28 17.92 -15.20 -7.04
N ILE A 29 17.52 -16.28 -7.71
CA ILE A 29 17.30 -17.60 -7.12
C ILE A 29 18.63 -18.36 -7.19
N GLU A 30 19.27 -18.58 -6.04
CA GLU A 30 20.24 -19.66 -5.87
C GLU A 30 19.62 -20.74 -4.97
N GLU A 31 19.36 -21.92 -5.54
CA GLU A 31 19.06 -23.14 -4.80
C GLU A 31 20.33 -23.64 -4.10
N GLN A 32 20.23 -24.15 -2.85
CA GLN A 32 20.91 -25.34 -2.27
C GLN A 32 20.37 -25.62 -0.83
N PRO A 33 20.53 -26.82 -0.22
CA PRO A 33 19.60 -27.95 -0.30
C PRO A 33 18.92 -28.32 1.05
N ASN A 34 17.94 -29.22 0.95
CA ASN A 34 17.08 -29.77 2.00
C ASN A 34 17.77 -30.20 3.32
N LEU A 35 17.16 -29.80 4.45
CA LEU A 35 17.13 -30.57 5.70
C LEU A 35 15.68 -30.69 6.18
N ILE A 36 15.13 -31.90 6.05
CA ILE A 36 13.77 -32.25 6.50
C ILE A 36 13.78 -32.43 8.01
N ALA A 37 12.98 -31.65 8.73
CA ALA A 37 12.36 -32.11 9.98
C ALA A 37 11.08 -31.34 10.31
N LYS A 38 9.97 -32.09 10.27
CA LYS A 38 8.65 -31.84 10.88
C LYS A 38 7.74 -30.84 10.17
N GLN A 39 6.90 -31.39 9.29
CA GLN A 39 5.62 -30.80 8.93
C GLN A 39 4.79 -30.57 10.21
N ASN A 40 4.67 -29.30 10.61
CA ASN A 40 3.50 -28.81 11.32
C ASN A 40 2.73 -27.98 10.30
N THR A 41 1.65 -28.52 9.76
CA THR A 41 0.59 -27.75 9.09
C THR A 41 -0.04 -26.81 10.12
N SER A 42 0.57 -25.65 10.34
CA SER A 42 -0.11 -24.51 10.96
C SER A 42 -0.95 -23.86 9.86
N ASN A 43 -2.26 -23.71 10.10
CA ASN A 43 -3.12 -22.89 9.25
C ASN A 43 -2.45 -21.53 9.06
N ASN A 44 -1.94 -21.28 7.86
CA ASN A 44 -0.93 -20.26 7.55
C ASN A 44 -1.57 -18.87 7.38
N THR A 45 -2.42 -18.50 8.33
CA THR A 45 -3.22 -17.27 8.35
C THR A 45 -2.65 -16.32 9.38
N ILE A 46 -2.34 -15.10 8.96
CA ILE A 46 -1.80 -14.03 9.83
C ILE A 46 -2.92 -13.08 10.24
N GLY A 47 -2.81 -12.44 11.41
CA GLY A 47 -3.75 -11.42 11.86
C GLY A 47 -3.43 -10.02 11.33
N SER A 48 -2.16 -9.77 11.04
CA SER A 48 -1.65 -8.52 10.47
C SER A 48 -0.37 -8.78 9.67
N CYS A 49 -0.08 -7.97 8.66
CA CYS A 49 1.22 -7.99 7.99
C CYS A 49 2.35 -7.59 8.95
N GLU A 50 2.10 -6.74 9.95
CA GLU A 50 3.08 -6.39 11.00
C GLU A 50 3.51 -7.60 11.85
N GLU A 51 2.62 -8.58 12.03
CA GLU A 51 2.89 -9.79 12.83
C GLU A 51 3.67 -10.85 12.06
N GLU A 52 4.02 -10.61 10.79
CA GLU A 52 4.79 -11.56 9.98
C GLU A 52 6.28 -11.50 10.35
N HIS A 53 6.70 -12.47 11.18
CA HIS A 53 8.02 -12.49 11.79
C HIS A 53 9.15 -12.72 10.78
N SER A 54 8.86 -13.29 9.61
CA SER A 54 9.88 -13.47 8.57
C SER A 54 10.31 -12.16 7.92
N ARG A 55 9.52 -11.08 8.06
CA ARG A 55 9.73 -9.78 7.40
C ARG A 55 9.99 -9.89 5.90
N LYS A 56 9.38 -10.90 5.26
CA LYS A 56 9.46 -11.07 3.80
C LYS A 56 8.22 -10.43 3.16
N SER A 57 8.45 -9.61 2.15
CA SER A 57 7.34 -9.15 1.31
C SER A 57 6.79 -10.32 0.49
N GLY A 58 5.48 -10.34 0.26
CA GLY A 58 4.85 -11.41 -0.52
C GLY A 58 3.37 -11.59 -0.22
N PRO A 59 2.71 -12.54 -0.89
CA PRO A 59 1.32 -12.86 -0.64
C PRO A 59 1.14 -13.68 0.64
N TYR A 60 0.21 -13.27 1.50
CA TYR A 60 -0.17 -13.95 2.74
C TYR A 60 -1.68 -14.09 2.84
N MET A 61 -2.16 -15.11 3.56
CA MET A 61 -3.58 -15.23 3.91
C MET A 61 -3.83 -14.42 5.19
N LEU A 62 -4.62 -13.35 5.10
CA LEU A 62 -4.93 -12.47 6.22
C LEU A 62 -6.30 -12.80 6.80
N ALA A 63 -6.38 -13.00 8.12
CA ALA A 63 -7.65 -13.05 8.85
C ALA A 63 -8.11 -11.62 9.18
N VAL A 64 -9.35 -11.30 8.83
CA VAL A 64 -9.96 -9.99 9.09
C VAL A 64 -11.29 -10.18 9.81
N GLY A 65 -11.40 -9.63 11.02
CA GLY A 65 -12.53 -9.88 11.90
C GLY A 65 -12.57 -11.34 12.39
N ASN A 66 -13.77 -11.87 12.66
CA ASN A 66 -13.92 -13.16 13.34
C ASN A 66 -14.05 -14.37 12.41
N SER A 67 -14.30 -14.18 11.11
CA SER A 67 -14.70 -15.29 10.22
C SER A 67 -14.29 -15.12 8.76
N THR A 68 -13.63 -14.02 8.40
CA THR A 68 -13.25 -13.73 7.01
C THR A 68 -11.75 -13.82 6.86
N SER A 69 -11.29 -14.46 5.80
CA SER A 69 -9.88 -14.41 5.40
C SER A 69 -9.75 -14.27 3.90
N PHE A 70 -8.69 -13.60 3.46
CA PHE A 70 -8.38 -13.42 2.04
C PHE A 70 -6.89 -13.16 1.85
N SER A 71 -6.40 -13.45 0.64
CA SER A 71 -5.02 -13.17 0.27
C SER A 71 -4.78 -11.67 0.10
N VAL A 72 -3.67 -11.20 0.68
CA VAL A 72 -3.14 -9.84 0.54
C VAL A 72 -1.66 -9.92 0.20
N TYR A 73 -1.08 -8.85 -0.33
CA TYR A 73 0.37 -8.71 -0.40
C TYR A 73 0.86 -7.91 0.82
N CYS A 74 1.75 -8.49 1.61
CA CYS A 74 2.43 -7.79 2.68
C CYS A 74 3.72 -7.15 2.15
N GLU A 75 3.92 -5.87 2.41
CA GLU A 75 5.14 -5.14 2.12
C GLU A 75 5.90 -4.86 3.42
N GLN A 76 7.11 -5.43 3.54
CA GLN A 76 7.87 -5.50 4.80
C GLN A 76 9.11 -4.61 4.82
N ASN A 77 9.50 -4.02 3.70
CA ASN A 77 10.72 -3.24 3.57
C ASN A 77 10.44 -1.73 3.50
N LEU A 78 9.28 -1.34 2.99
CA LEU A 78 8.89 0.05 2.85
C LEU A 78 8.51 0.67 4.21
N HIS A 79 9.14 1.79 4.59
CA HIS A 79 8.75 2.60 5.76
C HIS A 79 8.50 1.79 7.06
N SER A 80 9.42 0.89 7.41
CA SER A 80 9.36 -0.02 8.58
C SER A 80 8.53 -1.29 8.41
N GLY A 81 7.90 -1.49 7.24
CA GLY A 81 7.18 -2.71 6.90
C GLY A 81 5.84 -2.83 7.61
N GLY A 82 5.24 -4.02 7.49
CA GLY A 82 3.95 -4.34 8.07
C GLY A 82 2.75 -3.99 7.20
N TRP A 83 2.96 -3.58 5.95
CA TRP A 83 1.92 -2.99 5.13
C TRP A 83 1.10 -4.00 4.31
N ILE A 84 -0.23 -3.88 4.29
CA ILE A 84 -1.16 -4.50 3.32
C ILE A 84 -1.28 -3.67 2.02
N VAL A 85 -0.74 -4.13 0.91
CA VAL A 85 -0.87 -3.41 -0.38
C VAL A 85 -2.30 -3.52 -0.94
N ILE A 86 -2.96 -2.39 -1.23
CA ILE A 86 -4.31 -2.37 -1.85
C ILE A 86 -4.28 -2.12 -3.34
N GLN A 87 -3.23 -1.45 -3.85
CA GLN A 87 -3.04 -1.18 -5.26
C GLN A 87 -1.55 -1.08 -5.57
N ASN A 88 -1.11 -1.76 -6.64
CA ASN A 88 0.29 -1.77 -7.05
C ASN A 88 0.40 -1.56 -8.57
N ARG A 89 1.19 -0.58 -9.01
CA ARG A 89 1.45 -0.23 -10.42
C ARG A 89 2.95 -0.05 -10.64
N PHE A 90 3.50 -0.61 -11.70
CA PHE A 90 4.92 -0.44 -12.03
C PHE A 90 5.28 -0.72 -13.49
N ASP A 91 4.44 -1.43 -14.25
CA ASP A 91 4.77 -1.82 -15.63
C ASP A 91 3.63 -1.67 -16.65
N GLY A 92 2.41 -1.36 -16.19
CA GLY A 92 1.23 -1.24 -17.04
C GLY A 92 0.73 -2.57 -17.61
N SER A 93 1.17 -3.72 -17.08
CA SER A 93 0.74 -5.06 -17.52
C SER A 93 -0.73 -5.34 -17.25
N VAL A 94 -1.34 -4.61 -16.32
CA VAL A 94 -2.75 -4.75 -15.97
C VAL A 94 -3.51 -3.50 -16.38
N ASP A 95 -4.60 -3.69 -17.14
CA ASP A 95 -5.55 -2.63 -17.46
C ASP A 95 -6.38 -2.27 -16.21
N PHE A 96 -6.40 -0.97 -15.88
CA PHE A 96 -7.18 -0.41 -14.76
C PHE A 96 -8.46 0.28 -15.25
N TYR A 97 -8.70 0.40 -16.56
CA TYR A 97 -9.96 0.91 -17.10
C TYR A 97 -11.07 -0.15 -17.01
N ARG A 98 -11.49 -0.42 -15.77
CA ARG A 98 -12.39 -1.52 -15.41
C ARG A 98 -13.76 -1.03 -14.98
N ASN A 99 -14.71 -1.97 -14.98
CA ASN A 99 -16.09 -1.72 -14.58
C ASN A 99 -16.28 -1.84 -13.05
N TRP A 100 -17.46 -1.45 -12.55
CA TRP A 100 -17.80 -1.52 -11.12
C TRP A 100 -17.50 -2.88 -10.50
N THR A 101 -17.97 -3.96 -11.12
CA THR A 101 -17.81 -5.33 -10.60
C THR A 101 -16.35 -5.72 -10.43
N ASN A 102 -15.46 -5.30 -11.34
CA ASN A 102 -14.02 -5.55 -11.22
C ASN A 102 -13.42 -4.77 -10.05
N TYR A 103 -13.71 -3.47 -9.92
CA TYR A 103 -13.22 -2.68 -8.78
C TYR A 103 -13.78 -3.14 -7.44
N ARG A 104 -15.03 -3.60 -7.42
CA ARG A 104 -15.67 -4.23 -6.26
C ARG A 104 -14.90 -5.47 -5.78
N ASN A 105 -14.63 -6.40 -6.69
CA ASN A 105 -14.09 -7.72 -6.36
C ASN A 105 -12.55 -7.75 -6.28
N GLY A 106 -11.88 -6.84 -6.97
CA GLY A 106 -10.43 -6.86 -7.19
C GLY A 106 -10.04 -7.49 -8.53
N PHE A 107 -8.86 -7.14 -9.03
CA PHE A 107 -8.30 -7.66 -10.28
C PHE A 107 -6.77 -7.56 -10.28
N GLY A 108 -6.12 -8.27 -11.20
CA GLY A 108 -4.66 -8.32 -11.31
C GLY A 108 -4.04 -9.48 -10.52
N ASN A 109 -2.74 -9.38 -10.23
CA ASN A 109 -1.97 -10.40 -9.51
C ASN A 109 -1.30 -9.79 -8.28
N LEU A 110 -1.48 -10.39 -7.10
CA LEU A 110 -0.87 -9.90 -5.86
C LEU A 110 0.66 -9.81 -5.92
N SER A 111 1.32 -10.62 -6.75
CA SER A 111 2.76 -10.55 -7.01
C SER A 111 3.13 -9.68 -8.22
N GLY A 112 2.19 -8.89 -8.74
CA GLY A 112 2.36 -8.00 -9.89
C GLY A 112 1.51 -6.73 -9.72
N GLU A 113 0.96 -6.21 -10.82
CA GLU A 113 0.00 -5.11 -10.73
C GLU A 113 -1.39 -5.61 -10.32
N PHE A 114 -2.04 -4.90 -9.40
CA PHE A 114 -3.38 -5.30 -8.94
C PHE A 114 -4.15 -4.18 -8.26
N TRP A 115 -5.45 -4.42 -8.12
CA TRP A 115 -6.38 -3.74 -7.22
C TRP A 115 -7.00 -4.78 -6.29
N LEU A 116 -6.90 -4.58 -4.98
CA LEU A 116 -7.31 -5.57 -3.97
C LEU A 116 -8.82 -5.86 -4.01
N GLY A 117 -9.62 -4.83 -4.28
CA GLY A 117 -11.08 -4.88 -4.30
C GLY A 117 -11.72 -4.04 -3.20
N LEU A 118 -12.75 -3.25 -3.56
CA LEU A 118 -13.43 -2.33 -2.65
C LEU A 118 -14.10 -3.05 -1.48
N GLU A 119 -14.63 -4.25 -1.68
CA GLU A 119 -15.20 -5.07 -0.60
C GLU A 119 -14.16 -5.40 0.47
N LYS A 120 -12.94 -5.76 0.05
CA LYS A 120 -11.85 -6.09 0.98
C LYS A 120 -11.33 -4.83 1.66
N ILE A 121 -11.19 -3.72 0.94
CA ILE A 121 -10.75 -2.44 1.51
C ILE A 121 -11.77 -1.91 2.53
N HIS A 122 -13.06 -2.00 2.24
CA HIS A 122 -14.12 -1.64 3.18
C HIS A 122 -14.07 -2.52 4.43
N LEU A 123 -13.90 -3.83 4.27
CA LEU A 123 -13.77 -4.75 5.41
C LEU A 123 -12.54 -4.42 6.27
N LEU A 124 -11.39 -4.12 5.66
CA LEU A 124 -10.16 -3.77 6.39
C LEU A 124 -10.34 -2.51 7.24
N THR A 125 -10.98 -1.48 6.68
CA THR A 125 -11.16 -0.16 7.29
C THR A 125 -12.36 -0.07 8.24
N SER A 126 -13.30 -1.02 8.17
CA SER A 126 -14.45 -1.09 9.10
C SER A 126 -14.14 -1.82 10.41
N VAL A 127 -13.13 -2.69 10.44
CA VAL A 127 -12.75 -3.45 11.63
C VAL A 127 -11.94 -2.60 12.63
N LYS A 128 -11.01 -1.78 12.13
CA LYS A 128 -10.19 -0.88 12.93
C LYS A 128 -9.78 0.33 12.08
N PRO A 129 -9.46 1.49 12.70
CA PRO A 129 -8.83 2.60 12.01
C PRO A 129 -7.54 2.16 11.30
N ARG A 130 -7.25 2.78 10.15
CA ARG A 130 -6.12 2.43 9.29
C ARG A 130 -5.35 3.68 8.86
N PHE A 131 -4.04 3.54 8.77
CA PHE A 131 -3.22 4.49 8.03
C PHE A 131 -3.20 4.15 6.54
N LEU A 132 -2.99 5.16 5.71
CA LEU A 132 -2.78 5.01 4.27
C LEU A 132 -1.44 5.64 3.90
N LEU A 133 -0.57 4.85 3.26
CA LEU A 133 0.66 5.32 2.64
C LEU A 133 0.49 5.36 1.12
N VAL A 134 0.61 6.56 0.54
CA VAL A 134 0.76 6.72 -0.90
C VAL A 134 2.24 6.89 -1.18
N TYR A 135 2.85 5.97 -1.93
CA TYR A 135 4.25 6.01 -2.34
C TYR A 135 4.34 6.01 -3.86
N LEU A 136 5.00 7.01 -4.43
CA LEU A 136 5.18 7.16 -5.87
C LEU A 136 6.66 7.20 -6.18
N GLU A 137 7.10 6.51 -7.22
CA GLU A 137 8.49 6.45 -7.65
C GLU A 137 8.59 6.62 -9.17
N ASN A 138 9.42 7.55 -9.62
CA ASN A 138 9.66 7.73 -11.05
C ASN A 138 10.74 6.77 -11.56
N PHE A 139 10.91 6.67 -12.88
CA PHE A 139 11.94 5.79 -13.47
C PHE A 139 13.39 6.18 -13.14
N ASP A 140 13.62 7.41 -12.68
CA ASP A 140 14.93 7.84 -12.22
C ASP A 140 15.21 7.38 -10.77
N GLY A 141 14.27 6.67 -10.14
CA GLY A 141 14.32 6.22 -8.74
C GLY A 141 14.02 7.32 -7.73
N ASN A 142 13.49 8.48 -8.16
CA ASN A 142 13.06 9.53 -7.26
C ASN A 142 11.68 9.20 -6.71
N SER A 143 11.56 9.17 -5.38
CA SER A 143 10.30 8.87 -4.72
C SER A 143 9.70 10.03 -3.94
N LYS A 144 8.37 10.02 -3.85
CA LYS A 144 7.59 10.91 -2.99
C LYS A 144 6.52 10.10 -2.28
N TYR A 145 6.10 10.59 -1.11
CA TYR A 145 5.09 9.88 -0.33
C TYR A 145 4.15 10.83 0.42
N ALA A 146 2.98 10.33 0.81
CA ALA A 146 2.10 10.95 1.79
C ALA A 146 1.50 9.89 2.70
N VAL A 147 1.46 10.20 3.99
CA VAL A 147 0.83 9.38 5.02
C VAL A 147 -0.45 10.07 5.47
N TYR A 148 -1.54 9.32 5.45
CA TYR A 148 -2.85 9.74 5.91
C TYR A 148 -3.28 8.87 7.09
N ASP A 149 -3.99 9.48 8.03
CA ASP A 149 -4.67 8.81 9.14
C ASP A 149 -6.17 8.69 8.84
N ASP A 150 -6.82 7.80 9.58
CA ASP A 150 -8.26 7.56 9.58
C ASP A 150 -8.81 7.27 8.17
N PHE A 151 -8.06 6.52 7.37
CA PHE A 151 -8.51 6.14 6.03
C PHE A 151 -9.66 5.13 6.14
N SER A 152 -10.83 5.49 5.60
CA SER A 152 -12.00 4.61 5.60
C SER A 152 -12.93 4.88 4.42
N ILE A 153 -13.53 3.79 3.92
CA ILE A 153 -14.55 3.84 2.86
C ILE A 153 -15.87 3.24 3.33
N GLY A 154 -16.97 3.73 2.76
CA GLY A 154 -18.31 3.16 2.97
C GLY A 154 -18.46 1.77 2.37
N ASN A 155 -19.62 1.14 2.62
CA ASN A 155 -19.97 -0.13 1.97
C ASN A 155 -20.53 0.09 0.56
N GLU A 156 -20.91 -0.99 -0.13
CA GLU A 156 -21.48 -0.94 -1.48
C GLU A 156 -22.77 -0.11 -1.57
N ASN A 157 -23.65 -0.14 -0.56
CA ASN A 157 -24.88 0.66 -0.54
C ASN A 157 -24.59 2.16 -0.43
N GLU A 158 -23.46 2.52 0.17
CA GLU A 158 -22.93 3.87 0.24
C GLU A 158 -21.99 4.19 -0.95
N LYS A 159 -21.95 3.32 -1.95
CA LYS A 159 -21.08 3.41 -3.13
C LYS A 159 -19.61 3.63 -2.79
N TYR A 160 -19.14 2.98 -1.72
CA TYR A 160 -17.76 3.07 -1.24
C TYR A 160 -17.25 4.50 -1.09
N VAL A 161 -18.12 5.42 -0.64
CA VAL A 161 -17.76 6.81 -0.35
C VAL A 161 -16.50 6.90 0.50
N LEU A 162 -15.56 7.80 0.16
CA LEU A 162 -14.38 8.07 0.98
C LEU A 162 -14.82 8.82 2.25
N LYS A 163 -15.06 8.08 3.34
CA LYS A 163 -15.65 8.61 4.58
C LYS A 163 -14.69 9.50 5.33
N SER A 164 -13.48 9.00 5.51
CA SER A 164 -12.44 9.74 6.20
C SER A 164 -11.07 9.47 5.60
N VAL A 165 -10.26 10.52 5.65
CA VAL A 165 -8.88 10.59 5.22
C VAL A 165 -8.34 11.92 5.75
N THR A 166 -7.24 11.87 6.50
CA THR A 166 -6.63 13.07 7.07
C THR A 166 -5.13 13.01 6.84
N ARG A 167 -4.57 13.92 6.05
CA ARG A 167 -3.13 13.93 5.80
C ARG A 167 -2.37 14.25 7.08
N LEU A 168 -1.38 13.42 7.41
CA LEU A 168 -0.48 13.66 8.53
C LEU A 168 0.80 14.34 8.07
N TYR A 169 1.57 13.69 7.19
CA TYR A 169 2.87 14.16 6.74
C TYR A 169 3.24 13.53 5.39
N GLY A 170 4.34 14.01 4.80
CA GLY A 170 4.89 13.49 3.54
C GLY A 170 5.37 14.60 2.61
N THR A 171 5.96 14.18 1.49
CA THR A 171 6.49 15.04 0.43
C THR A 171 5.52 15.27 -0.73
N LEU A 172 4.44 14.48 -0.82
CA LEU A 172 3.35 14.71 -1.80
C LEU A 172 2.35 15.74 -1.30
N ASP A 173 1.84 16.55 -2.23
CA ASP A 173 0.71 17.44 -1.97
C ASP A 173 -0.55 16.65 -1.60
N ASP A 174 -1.40 17.25 -0.77
CA ASP A 174 -2.67 16.65 -0.35
C ASP A 174 -3.67 16.62 -1.50
N SER A 175 -3.60 15.55 -2.26
CA SER A 175 -4.40 15.34 -3.46
C SER A 175 -5.65 14.52 -3.17
N LEU A 176 -5.69 13.88 -2.01
CA LEU A 176 -6.75 12.96 -1.64
C LEU A 176 -7.85 13.65 -0.82
N ALA A 177 -7.53 14.73 -0.11
CA ALA A 177 -8.50 15.50 0.68
C ALA A 177 -9.73 15.95 -0.12
N VAL A 178 -9.56 16.35 -1.38
CA VAL A 178 -10.67 16.81 -2.24
C VAL A 178 -11.65 15.70 -2.61
N HIS A 179 -11.28 14.43 -2.45
CA HIS A 179 -12.15 13.28 -2.72
C HIS A 179 -12.94 12.84 -1.48
N LYS A 180 -12.67 13.41 -0.30
CA LYS A 180 -13.43 13.09 0.92
C LYS A 180 -14.91 13.42 0.72
N GLY A 181 -15.76 12.45 1.00
CA GLY A 181 -17.21 12.54 0.81
C GLY A 181 -17.70 12.20 -0.60
N ASN A 182 -16.81 11.96 -1.57
CA ASN A 182 -17.19 11.51 -2.91
C ASN A 182 -17.39 9.98 -2.93
N THR A 183 -18.42 9.55 -3.65
CA THR A 183 -18.67 8.13 -3.94
C THR A 183 -17.65 7.61 -4.95
N PHE A 184 -17.33 6.32 -4.88
CA PHE A 184 -16.58 5.66 -5.93
C PHE A 184 -17.40 5.66 -7.23
N THR A 185 -16.70 5.74 -8.37
CA THR A 185 -17.31 5.71 -9.70
C THR A 185 -16.45 4.89 -10.64
N THR A 186 -17.07 4.33 -11.68
CA THR A 186 -16.38 3.60 -12.75
C THR A 186 -17.03 3.94 -14.09
N ARG A 187 -16.41 3.52 -15.19
CA ARG A 187 -16.87 3.85 -16.55
C ARG A 187 -18.31 3.45 -16.88
N ASP A 188 -18.83 2.40 -16.23
CA ASP A 188 -20.19 1.90 -16.41
C ASP A 188 -21.18 2.49 -15.41
N GLU A 189 -20.69 3.22 -14.40
CA GLU A 189 -21.50 4.06 -13.52
C GLU A 189 -21.51 5.51 -14.03
N THR A 190 -21.95 5.72 -15.27
CA THR A 190 -22.20 7.08 -15.75
C THR A 190 -23.42 7.64 -15.03
N VAL A 191 -23.20 8.42 -13.97
CA VAL A 191 -24.14 9.50 -13.62
C VAL A 191 -24.17 10.43 -14.83
N LEU A 192 -25.34 10.98 -15.18
CA LEU A 192 -25.52 12.03 -16.18
C LEU A 192 -24.82 13.34 -15.75
N ARG A 193 -23.50 13.30 -15.54
CA ARG A 193 -22.62 14.42 -15.28
C ARG A 193 -21.64 14.53 -16.45
N GLU A 194 -21.22 15.75 -16.72
CA GLU A 194 -20.32 16.11 -17.82
C GLU A 194 -19.12 15.12 -17.92
N PRO A 195 -18.68 14.71 -19.12
CA PRO A 195 -17.63 13.71 -19.32
C PRO A 195 -16.32 13.99 -18.57
N ALA A 196 -16.04 15.25 -18.24
CA ALA A 196 -14.86 15.64 -17.48
C ALA A 196 -14.94 15.31 -15.98
N GLU A 197 -16.14 15.22 -15.39
CA GLU A 197 -16.31 14.96 -13.94
C GLU A 197 -16.32 13.47 -13.59
N VAL A 198 -16.72 12.60 -14.52
CA VAL A 198 -16.85 11.14 -14.30
C VAL A 198 -15.49 10.47 -14.05
N GLU A 199 -14.41 11.03 -14.60
CA GLU A 199 -13.06 10.48 -14.46
C GLU A 199 -12.26 11.08 -13.28
N GLU A 200 -12.85 11.96 -12.48
CA GLU A 200 -12.20 12.57 -11.30
C GLU A 200 -12.79 12.10 -9.97
N SER A 201 -13.93 11.39 -9.95
CA SER A 201 -14.62 11.10 -8.69
C SER A 201 -14.12 9.85 -7.94
N SER A 202 -13.40 8.95 -8.60
CA SER A 202 -12.82 7.79 -7.92
C SER A 202 -11.53 8.18 -7.22
N PHE A 203 -11.43 7.92 -5.92
CA PHE A 203 -10.16 8.09 -5.20
C PHE A 203 -9.06 7.15 -5.72
N ALA A 204 -9.42 6.05 -6.39
CA ALA A 204 -8.44 5.23 -7.09
C ALA A 204 -7.83 6.01 -8.27
N ASP A 205 -8.66 6.77 -9.01
CA ASP A 205 -8.22 7.58 -10.14
C ASP A 205 -7.56 8.89 -9.70
N ALA A 206 -7.94 9.46 -8.56
CA ALA A 206 -7.27 10.60 -7.92
C ALA A 206 -5.78 10.33 -7.67
N VAL A 207 -5.49 9.11 -7.21
CA VAL A 207 -4.13 8.64 -7.00
C VAL A 207 -3.43 8.36 -8.33
N VAL A 208 -4.17 8.00 -9.39
CA VAL A 208 -3.65 7.75 -10.75
C VAL A 208 -3.47 9.02 -11.59
N ARG A 209 -4.28 10.08 -11.46
CA ARG A 209 -4.26 11.22 -12.42
C ARG A 209 -3.39 12.39 -12.02
N LYS A 210 -3.00 12.53 -10.74
CA LYS A 210 -1.96 13.49 -10.34
C LYS A 210 -0.55 13.09 -10.80
N GLN A 211 -0.43 12.00 -11.58
CA GLN A 211 0.77 11.57 -12.32
C GLN A 211 1.27 12.56 -13.40
N ASN A 212 0.56 13.64 -13.72
CA ASN A 212 1.05 14.66 -14.66
C ASN A 212 1.95 15.71 -13.98
N PHE A 213 2.96 15.28 -13.23
CA PHE A 213 4.14 16.12 -13.03
C PHE A 213 4.83 16.25 -14.40
N HIS A 214 4.94 17.50 -14.87
CA HIS A 214 5.47 17.88 -16.18
C HIS A 214 6.64 17.01 -16.70
N HIS A 215 6.45 16.49 -17.92
CA HIS A 215 7.44 15.89 -18.83
C HIS A 215 8.10 14.56 -18.40
N GLY A 216 7.51 13.45 -18.85
CA GLY A 216 8.17 12.14 -18.88
C GLY A 216 7.20 11.01 -18.57
N VAL A 217 6.64 10.43 -19.61
CA VAL A 217 5.64 9.36 -19.56
C VAL A 217 6.20 8.09 -18.87
N GLY A 218 5.49 7.57 -17.87
CA GLY A 218 5.39 6.14 -17.58
C GLY A 218 5.50 5.76 -16.09
N LEU A 219 4.95 4.58 -15.80
CA LEU A 219 4.32 4.14 -14.56
C LEU A 219 5.29 3.57 -13.50
N GLY A 220 5.05 3.92 -12.23
CA GLY A 220 5.75 3.44 -11.04
C GLY A 220 5.03 3.92 -9.77
N ASP A 221 3.84 3.39 -9.48
CA ASP A 221 3.03 3.84 -8.33
C ASP A 221 2.66 2.66 -7.43
N CYS A 222 3.27 2.60 -6.25
CA CYS A 222 2.96 1.60 -5.22
C CYS A 222 2.06 2.25 -4.15
N VAL A 223 0.76 1.95 -4.15
CA VAL A 223 -0.15 2.41 -3.08
C VAL A 223 -0.27 1.31 -2.02
N VAL A 224 0.45 1.51 -0.94
CA VAL A 224 0.66 0.52 0.12
C VAL A 224 -0.19 0.91 1.35
N VAL A 225 -1.05 0.04 1.89
CA VAL A 225 -1.97 0.39 3.00
C VAL A 225 -1.63 -0.35 4.26
N ASP A 226 -1.77 0.32 5.40
CA ASP A 226 -1.57 -0.12 6.79
C ASP A 226 -0.40 -1.03 7.11
#